data_AF-A0A0F9KFV1-F1
#
_entry.id   AF-A0A0F9KFV1-F1
#
_cell.length_a   1.000
_cell.length_b   1.000
_cell.length_c   1.000
_cell.angle_alpha   90.00
_cell.angle_beta   90.00
_cell.angle_gamma   90.00
#
_symmetry.space_group_name_H-M   'P 1'
#
loop_
_entity.id
_entity.type
_entity.pdbx_description
1 polymer ?
#
loop_
_entity_poly.entity_id
_entity_poly.type
_entity_poly.pdbx_seq_one_letter_code
_entity_poly.pdbx_strand_id
1 'polypeptide(L)'
;PFAGRTGRELDGLYLPIAGIPRREVFVSNASKCPRKNFDNPTKQEAQACSEYHLPSEIRECQPEVIVPMGAVACSLFGDQMQLESQHGIPFQGELYGWQGWVFPTYHPAIGLHEGSWMQVMMDDFQGLKTFLEGFQSWESDQYPSPDYREIRSMRELNATLEDAHSRELLSTCAIDTEATPLSYYGSVTQRWKPYCLSYSFRPGTGYTIYLDNPAVVEEFIRRMWQLDPLWIIHNYLFDKDILDAIGIRVRRFDDTMIRAYNLQRIPKGLKPLAFRLCGMRMQDFDDVVTPHSMDVVLDWVSNAATSLRDIMHNPHGKPTAKHPKGKLLKKPRKLPEYSAEQSRSLSKLDKIIYDWGDCDPWQRWRDWHDHDRRFISEYFGPMPRQSIAHCPRSQVTPYASADADGAIRILPKLKHLARDLRQSVTVY
;
A
#
# COMPACT_ATOMS: atom_id res chain seq x y z
N PRO A 1 9.55 -5.99 32.56
CA PRO A 1 8.78 -6.01 31.28
C PRO A 1 7.64 -7.02 31.39
N PHE A 2 6.51 -6.82 30.70
CA PHE A 2 5.40 -7.80 30.68
C PHE A 2 4.96 -8.27 32.10
N ALA A 3 4.77 -7.36 33.06
CA ALA A 3 4.24 -7.71 34.39
C ALA A 3 2.69 -7.65 34.48
N GLY A 4 2.03 -7.18 33.41
CA GLY A 4 0.58 -6.99 33.32
C GLY A 4 -0.17 -8.19 32.74
N ARG A 5 -1.41 -7.96 32.30
CA ARG A 5 -2.28 -8.98 31.67
C ARG A 5 -1.60 -9.67 30.49
N THR A 6 -0.98 -8.88 29.61
CA THR A 6 -0.23 -9.37 28.43
C THR A 6 0.90 -10.34 28.81
N GLY A 7 1.60 -10.09 29.92
CA GLY A 7 2.64 -10.99 30.41
C GLY A 7 2.12 -12.30 30.95
N ARG A 8 1.01 -12.25 31.69
CA ARG A 8 0.33 -13.46 32.16
C ARG A 8 -0.18 -14.32 31.01
N GLU A 9 -0.61 -13.69 29.91
CA GLU A 9 -1.06 -14.40 28.71
C GLU A 9 0.12 -15.00 27.93
N LEU A 10 1.21 -14.25 27.76
CA LEU A 10 2.48 -14.78 27.21
C LEU A 10 2.94 -16.01 27.99
N ASP A 11 3.04 -15.90 29.31
CA ASP A 11 3.57 -16.94 30.17
C ASP A 11 2.60 -18.13 30.33
N GLY A 12 1.30 -17.87 30.35
CA GLY A 12 0.26 -18.86 30.64
C GLY A 12 -0.37 -19.54 29.42
N LEU A 13 -0.25 -18.95 28.23
CA LEU A 13 -0.87 -19.46 27.00
C LEU A 13 0.16 -19.64 25.87
N TYR A 14 0.83 -18.57 25.45
CA TYR A 14 1.63 -18.58 24.23
C TYR A 14 2.95 -19.37 24.38
N LEU A 15 3.71 -19.15 25.46
CA LEU A 15 4.94 -19.92 25.73
C LEU A 15 4.66 -21.44 25.90
N PRO A 16 3.60 -21.86 26.63
CA PRO A 16 3.19 -23.27 26.66
C PRO A 16 2.88 -23.87 25.29
N ILE A 17 2.20 -23.14 24.40
CA ILE A 17 1.95 -23.60 23.01
C ILE A 17 3.26 -23.82 22.26
N ALA A 18 4.20 -22.87 22.40
CA ALA A 18 5.53 -22.99 21.81
C ALA A 18 6.39 -24.11 22.44
N GLY A 19 5.98 -24.67 23.58
CA GLY A 19 6.76 -25.65 24.33
C GLY A 19 7.96 -25.05 25.08
N ILE A 20 7.99 -23.73 25.27
CA ILE A 20 9.13 -23.02 25.85
C ILE A 20 8.87 -22.75 27.33
N PRO A 21 9.72 -23.24 28.25
CA PRO A 21 9.57 -22.91 29.67
C PRO A 21 10.00 -21.47 29.93
N ARG A 22 9.23 -20.76 30.76
CA ARG A 22 9.45 -19.32 31.04
C ARG A 22 10.87 -18.94 31.47
N ARG A 23 11.58 -19.86 32.14
CA ARG A 23 12.97 -19.67 32.62
C ARG A 23 14.01 -19.58 31.51
N GLU A 24 13.69 -20.09 30.31
CA GLU A 24 14.55 -20.07 29.12
C GLU A 24 14.27 -18.82 28.24
N VAL A 25 13.42 -17.91 28.72
CA VAL A 25 13.00 -16.70 27.98
C VAL A 25 13.46 -15.44 28.69
N PHE A 26 14.21 -14.61 27.97
CA PHE A 26 14.47 -13.23 28.35
C PHE A 26 13.46 -12.31 27.65
N VAL A 27 12.82 -11.40 28.41
CA VAL A 27 11.82 -10.46 27.87
C VAL A 27 12.29 -9.04 28.06
N SER A 28 12.37 -8.30 26.96
CA SER A 28 12.67 -6.86 26.94
C SER A 28 11.61 -6.08 26.16
N ASN A 29 11.78 -4.76 26.06
CA ASN A 29 10.88 -3.86 25.34
C ASN A 29 11.70 -3.00 24.37
N ALA A 30 11.15 -2.68 23.20
CA ALA A 30 11.76 -1.73 22.26
C ALA A 30 11.93 -0.32 22.88
N SER A 31 11.04 0.08 23.79
CA SER A 31 11.17 1.30 24.59
C SER A 31 10.98 1.02 26.07
N LYS A 32 11.87 1.57 26.91
CA LYS A 32 11.83 1.38 28.38
C LYS A 32 10.98 2.43 29.08
N CYS A 33 10.69 3.56 28.43
CA CYS A 33 9.97 4.68 29.03
C CYS A 33 8.46 4.57 28.73
N PRO A 34 7.59 4.56 29.76
CA PRO A 34 6.14 4.60 29.54
C PRO A 34 5.72 5.99 29.04
N ARG A 35 4.79 6.03 28.08
CA ARG A 35 4.13 7.27 27.64
C ARG A 35 2.93 7.59 28.53
N LYS A 36 2.62 8.88 28.68
CA LYS A 36 1.54 9.36 29.56
C LYS A 36 0.17 8.70 29.28
N ASN A 37 -0.10 8.34 28.02
CA ASN A 37 -1.34 7.71 27.60
C ASN A 37 -1.17 6.24 27.18
N PHE A 38 0.01 5.63 27.41
CA PHE A 38 0.37 4.31 26.88
C PHE A 38 0.30 4.19 25.34
N ASP A 39 0.39 5.32 24.62
CA ASP A 39 0.53 5.33 23.17
C ASP A 39 1.81 4.59 22.74
N ASN A 40 1.79 4.01 21.54
CA ASN A 40 2.97 3.42 20.95
C ASN A 40 4.04 4.50 20.69
N PRO A 41 5.33 4.21 20.97
CA PRO A 41 6.41 5.09 20.53
C PRO A 41 6.47 5.10 19.00
N THR A 42 6.97 6.20 18.44
CA THR A 42 7.31 6.23 17.01
C THR A 42 8.47 5.27 16.73
N LYS A 43 8.64 4.85 15.47
CA LYS A 43 9.78 4.02 15.05
C LYS A 43 11.12 4.64 15.47
N GLN A 44 11.26 5.94 15.27
CA GLN A 44 12.47 6.71 15.61
C GLN A 44 12.74 6.72 17.13
N GLU A 45 11.70 6.90 17.94
CA GLU A 45 11.83 6.88 19.40
C GLU A 45 12.16 5.49 19.93
N ALA A 46 11.54 4.45 19.36
CA ALA A 46 11.84 3.07 19.68
C ALA A 46 13.31 2.78 19.35
N GLN A 47 13.75 3.09 18.13
CA GLN A 47 15.12 2.91 17.68
C GLN A 47 16.14 3.63 18.59
N ALA A 48 15.92 4.92 18.86
CA ALA A 48 16.83 5.70 19.71
C ALA A 48 16.94 5.14 21.14
N CYS A 49 15.85 4.59 21.68
CA CYS A 49 15.85 3.95 22.99
C CYS A 49 16.55 2.59 22.95
N SER A 50 16.23 1.75 21.97
CA SER A 50 16.72 0.37 21.84
C SER A 50 18.21 0.31 21.52
N GLU A 51 18.74 1.25 20.73
CA GLU A 51 20.17 1.38 20.45
C GLU A 51 21.02 1.50 21.72
N TYR A 52 20.48 2.06 22.80
CA TYR A 52 21.22 2.23 24.05
C TYR A 52 21.26 0.95 24.91
N HIS A 53 20.15 0.22 25.02
CA HIS A 53 20.01 -0.85 26.02
C HIS A 53 20.04 -2.27 25.43
N LEU A 54 19.45 -2.49 24.25
CA LEU A 54 19.40 -3.82 23.64
C LEU A 54 20.79 -4.40 23.31
N PRO A 55 21.83 -3.63 22.88
CA PRO A 55 23.13 -4.23 22.62
C PRO A 55 23.76 -4.93 23.84
N SER A 56 23.54 -4.40 25.04
CA SER A 56 24.05 -5.02 26.27
C SER A 56 23.21 -6.23 26.68
N GLU A 57 21.88 -6.10 26.61
CA GLU A 57 20.97 -7.21 26.92
C GLU A 57 21.15 -8.41 25.97
N ILE A 58 21.34 -8.15 24.68
CA ILE A 58 21.58 -9.19 23.67
C ILE A 58 22.94 -9.86 23.91
N ARG A 59 23.99 -9.11 24.25
CA ARG A 59 25.31 -9.68 24.57
C ARG A 59 25.29 -10.57 25.80
N GLU A 60 24.51 -10.20 26.82
CA GLU A 60 24.39 -10.98 28.05
C GLU A 60 23.50 -12.21 27.87
N CYS A 61 22.39 -12.08 27.15
CA CYS A 61 21.43 -13.15 26.89
C CYS A 61 21.92 -14.16 25.84
N GLN A 62 22.72 -13.72 24.86
CA GLN A 62 23.16 -14.51 23.70
C GLN A 62 22.02 -15.33 23.05
N PRO A 63 20.93 -14.67 22.61
CA PRO A 63 19.74 -15.39 22.14
C PRO A 63 20.02 -16.18 20.86
N GLU A 64 19.49 -17.40 20.75
CA GLU A 64 19.48 -18.16 19.49
C GLU A 64 18.41 -17.63 18.52
N VAL A 65 17.29 -17.16 19.09
CA VAL A 65 16.13 -16.64 18.36
C VAL A 65 15.64 -15.38 19.06
N ILE A 66 15.35 -14.33 18.28
CA ILE A 66 14.64 -13.14 18.78
C ILE A 66 13.20 -13.15 18.25
N VAL A 67 12.23 -13.00 19.16
CA VAL A 67 10.79 -12.96 18.83
C VAL A 67 10.27 -11.52 18.99
N PRO A 68 10.36 -10.65 17.97
CA PRO A 68 9.78 -9.31 18.06
C PRO A 68 8.25 -9.39 18.03
N MET A 69 7.63 -8.79 19.03
CA MET A 69 6.17 -8.79 19.22
C MET A 69 5.57 -7.43 18.88
N GLY A 70 4.81 -7.34 17.79
CA GLY A 70 4.13 -6.13 17.35
C GLY A 70 4.99 -5.18 16.52
N ALA A 71 4.31 -4.29 15.78
CA ALA A 71 4.89 -3.50 14.69
C ALA A 71 6.12 -2.65 15.10
N VAL A 72 6.12 -2.11 16.31
CA VAL A 72 7.23 -1.29 16.82
C VAL A 72 8.50 -2.13 17.03
N ALA A 73 8.41 -3.26 17.75
CA ALA A 73 9.57 -4.12 17.98
C ALA A 73 10.09 -4.73 16.67
N CYS A 74 9.14 -5.10 15.83
CA CYS A 74 9.32 -5.55 14.47
C CYS A 74 10.11 -4.57 13.58
N SER A 75 9.82 -3.27 13.66
CA SER A 75 10.52 -2.25 12.85
C SER A 75 12.01 -2.10 13.17
N LEU A 76 12.50 -2.63 14.31
CA LEU A 76 13.93 -2.61 14.65
C LEU A 76 14.77 -3.49 13.71
N PHE A 77 14.14 -4.42 12.98
CA PHE A 77 14.79 -5.31 12.02
C PHE A 77 14.79 -4.76 10.59
N GLY A 78 14.49 -3.46 10.43
CA GLY A 78 14.54 -2.74 9.16
C GLY A 78 13.15 -2.38 8.61
N ASP A 79 13.13 -1.36 7.74
CA ASP A 79 11.89 -0.81 7.18
C ASP A 79 11.16 -1.76 6.23
N GLN A 80 11.88 -2.74 5.67
CA GLN A 80 11.34 -3.78 4.80
C GLN A 80 10.52 -4.82 5.58
N MET A 81 10.57 -4.79 6.92
CA MET A 81 9.85 -5.75 7.75
C MET A 81 8.37 -5.35 7.89
N GLN A 82 7.48 -6.14 7.29
CA GLN A 82 6.04 -5.95 7.31
C GLN A 82 5.36 -7.02 8.16
N LEU A 83 4.93 -6.63 9.36
CA LEU A 83 4.35 -7.57 10.33
C LEU A 83 3.14 -8.34 9.77
N GLU A 84 2.21 -7.67 9.06
CA GLU A 84 1.02 -8.33 8.51
C GLU A 84 1.37 -9.45 7.51
N SER A 85 2.43 -9.26 6.72
CA SER A 85 2.90 -10.24 5.76
C SER A 85 3.75 -11.32 6.43
N GLN A 86 4.59 -10.95 7.39
CA GLN A 86 5.71 -11.79 7.84
C GLN A 86 5.51 -12.47 9.20
N HIS A 87 4.48 -12.13 9.99
CA HIS A 87 4.26 -12.78 11.29
C HIS A 87 4.21 -14.32 11.17
N GLY A 88 4.82 -15.04 12.09
CA GLY A 88 4.88 -16.51 12.03
C GLY A 88 5.85 -17.09 10.99
N ILE A 89 6.54 -16.26 10.20
CA ILE A 89 7.53 -16.67 9.20
C ILE A 89 8.93 -16.21 9.66
N PRO A 90 9.81 -17.12 10.08
CA PRO A 90 11.13 -16.76 10.54
C PRO A 90 12.06 -16.38 9.39
N PHE A 91 13.01 -15.51 9.68
CA PHE A 91 14.04 -15.07 8.73
C PHE A 91 15.38 -14.85 9.44
N GLN A 92 16.46 -14.81 8.68
CA GLN A 92 17.77 -14.40 9.18
C GLN A 92 17.80 -12.88 9.30
N GLY A 93 18.04 -12.37 10.49
CA GLY A 93 18.07 -10.94 10.77
C GLY A 93 19.31 -10.54 11.57
N GLU A 94 19.57 -9.23 11.56
CA GLU A 94 20.59 -8.60 12.37
C GLU A 94 19.95 -7.55 13.28
N LEU A 95 20.40 -7.47 14.52
CA LEU A 95 20.02 -6.39 15.44
C LEU A 95 21.21 -6.05 16.34
N TYR A 96 21.73 -4.83 16.21
CA TYR A 96 22.81 -4.29 17.04
C TYR A 96 24.05 -5.21 17.15
N GLY A 97 24.47 -5.78 16.02
CA GLY A 97 25.63 -6.67 15.94
C GLY A 97 25.36 -8.14 16.29
N TRP A 98 24.13 -8.49 16.70
CA TRP A 98 23.68 -9.88 16.78
C TRP A 98 23.11 -10.33 15.45
N GLN A 99 23.43 -11.55 15.02
CA GLN A 99 22.90 -12.19 13.84
C GLN A 99 22.30 -13.55 14.23
N GLY A 100 21.10 -13.83 13.76
CA GLY A 100 20.43 -15.09 14.03
C GLY A 100 19.00 -15.12 13.52
N TRP A 101 18.20 -16.02 14.06
CA TRP A 101 16.81 -16.21 13.64
C TRP A 101 15.88 -15.22 14.30
N VAL A 102 15.08 -14.54 13.48
CA VAL A 102 14.03 -13.63 13.93
C VAL A 102 12.69 -14.29 13.64
N PHE A 103 11.83 -14.40 14.65
CA PHE A 103 10.48 -14.96 14.52
C PHE A 103 9.45 -13.87 14.87
N PRO A 104 8.98 -13.07 13.89
CA PRO A 104 8.06 -11.98 14.16
C PRO A 104 6.67 -12.49 14.53
N THR A 105 6.02 -11.81 15.48
CA THR A 105 4.65 -12.13 15.92
C THR A 105 3.86 -10.85 16.18
N TYR A 106 2.54 -10.94 16.22
CA TYR A 106 1.75 -9.82 16.73
C TYR A 106 2.02 -9.60 18.24
N HIS A 107 1.70 -8.39 18.72
CA HIS A 107 1.83 -8.12 20.14
C HIS A 107 0.70 -8.82 20.90
N PRO A 108 0.97 -9.60 21.98
CA PRO A 108 -0.07 -10.39 22.65
C PRO A 108 -1.27 -9.59 23.14
N ALA A 109 -1.11 -8.28 23.39
CA ALA A 109 -2.20 -7.39 23.78
C ALA A 109 -3.34 -7.32 22.74
N ILE A 110 -3.09 -7.63 21.45
CA ILE A 110 -4.14 -7.62 20.44
C ILE A 110 -5.20 -8.71 20.69
N GLY A 111 -4.79 -9.87 21.21
CA GLY A 111 -5.66 -11.00 21.52
C GLY A 111 -6.58 -10.75 22.72
N LEU A 112 -6.20 -9.83 23.61
CA LEU A 112 -7.02 -9.44 24.77
C LEU A 112 -8.28 -8.67 24.38
N HIS A 113 -8.27 -8.00 23.23
CA HIS A 113 -9.35 -7.13 22.78
C HIS A 113 -10.28 -7.83 21.79
N GLU A 114 -9.78 -8.78 21.01
CA GLU A 114 -10.53 -9.41 19.94
C GLU A 114 -10.07 -10.87 19.72
N GLY A 115 -10.98 -11.82 19.94
CA GLY A 115 -10.66 -13.25 19.98
C GLY A 115 -10.19 -13.86 18.64
N SER A 116 -10.48 -13.23 17.51
CA SER A 116 -9.96 -13.64 16.19
C SER A 116 -8.42 -13.54 16.16
N TRP A 117 -7.84 -12.52 16.78
CA TRP A 117 -6.39 -12.37 16.83
C TRP A 117 -5.70 -13.30 17.80
N MET A 118 -6.41 -13.78 18.83
CA MET A 118 -5.89 -14.82 19.71
C MET A 118 -5.59 -16.09 18.93
N GLN A 119 -6.47 -16.50 17.99
CA GLN A 119 -6.23 -17.64 17.12
C GLN A 119 -4.99 -17.46 16.25
N VAL A 120 -4.82 -16.28 15.64
CA VAL A 120 -3.63 -15.96 14.83
C VAL A 120 -2.35 -16.04 15.67
N MET A 121 -2.37 -15.50 16.89
CA MET A 121 -1.25 -15.59 17.83
C MET A 121 -0.94 -17.02 18.26
N MET A 122 -1.97 -17.84 18.50
CA MET A 122 -1.79 -19.26 18.81
C MET A 122 -1.16 -20.00 17.64
N ASP A 123 -1.55 -19.69 16.39
CA ASP A 123 -0.92 -20.25 15.19
C ASP A 123 0.54 -19.84 15.07
N ASP A 124 0.87 -18.57 15.33
CA ASP A 124 2.25 -18.09 15.29
C ASP A 124 3.12 -18.83 16.31
N PHE A 125 2.65 -19.01 17.55
CA PHE A 125 3.41 -19.73 18.59
C PHE A 125 3.47 -21.24 18.34
N GLN A 126 2.46 -21.82 17.69
CA GLN A 126 2.53 -23.21 17.20
C GLN A 126 3.55 -23.35 16.06
N GLY A 127 3.65 -22.34 15.19
CA GLY A 127 4.68 -22.21 14.17
C GLY A 127 6.07 -22.08 14.80
N LEU A 128 6.20 -21.30 15.89
CA LEU A 128 7.45 -21.14 16.64
C LEU A 128 7.92 -22.49 17.22
N LYS A 129 7.02 -23.29 17.80
CA LYS A 129 7.36 -24.65 18.23
C LYS A 129 7.94 -25.49 17.10
N THR A 130 7.21 -25.53 15.99
CA THR A 130 7.56 -26.31 14.79
C THR A 130 8.95 -25.89 14.26
N PHE A 131 9.20 -24.58 14.23
CA PHE A 131 10.48 -24.00 13.86
C PHE A 131 11.62 -24.43 14.81
N LEU A 132 11.41 -24.35 16.12
CA LEU A 132 12.40 -24.74 17.13
C LEU A 132 12.69 -26.24 17.12
N GLU A 133 11.73 -27.07 16.72
CA GLU A 133 11.90 -28.52 16.52
C GLU A 133 12.66 -28.86 15.22
N GLY A 134 13.07 -27.85 14.43
CA GLY A 134 13.89 -28.02 13.23
C GLY A 134 13.09 -28.20 11.93
N PHE A 135 11.75 -28.05 11.97
CA PHE A 135 10.94 -28.06 10.76
C PHE A 135 10.94 -26.67 10.10
N GLN A 136 11.45 -26.62 8.87
CA GLN A 136 11.41 -25.41 8.04
C GLN A 136 10.72 -25.73 6.72
N SER A 137 9.50 -25.24 6.54
CA SER A 137 8.82 -25.26 5.24
C SER A 137 8.13 -23.91 5.04
N TRP A 138 8.89 -22.95 4.51
CA TRP A 138 8.35 -21.67 4.04
C TRP A 138 8.27 -21.72 2.52
N GLU A 139 7.19 -21.20 1.95
CA GLU A 139 7.07 -21.12 0.50
C GLU A 139 8.08 -20.11 -0.03
N SER A 140 8.96 -20.56 -0.92
CA SER A 140 9.79 -19.68 -1.73
C SER A 140 9.03 -19.26 -2.99
N ASP A 141 9.39 -18.10 -3.55
CA ASP A 141 8.84 -17.69 -4.83
C ASP A 141 9.26 -18.68 -5.92
N GLN A 142 8.27 -19.38 -6.48
CA GLN A 142 8.47 -20.34 -7.57
C GLN A 142 8.77 -19.63 -8.91
N TYR A 143 8.55 -18.33 -9.00
CA TYR A 143 8.73 -17.52 -10.20
C TYR A 143 9.47 -16.21 -9.86
N PRO A 144 10.74 -16.28 -9.43
CA PRO A 144 11.52 -15.12 -9.03
C PRO A 144 11.91 -14.20 -10.21
N SER A 145 11.64 -14.62 -11.44
CA SER A 145 11.85 -13.85 -12.67
C SER A 145 10.61 -13.96 -13.55
N PRO A 146 9.51 -13.30 -13.16
CA PRO A 146 8.24 -13.41 -13.88
C PRO A 146 8.29 -12.69 -15.22
N ASP A 147 7.47 -13.14 -16.15
CA ASP A 147 7.32 -12.53 -17.47
C ASP A 147 6.26 -11.42 -17.43
N TYR A 148 6.70 -10.20 -17.09
CA TYR A 148 5.86 -9.00 -17.05
C TYR A 148 6.08 -8.13 -18.27
N ARG A 149 5.01 -7.85 -19.03
CA ARG A 149 5.10 -7.09 -20.28
C ARG A 149 3.92 -6.17 -20.48
N GLU A 150 4.20 -5.06 -21.15
CA GLU A 150 3.18 -4.22 -21.75
C GLU A 150 2.74 -4.82 -23.08
N ILE A 151 1.43 -4.84 -23.34
CA ILE A 151 0.87 -5.28 -24.61
C ILE A 151 0.54 -4.06 -25.47
N ARG A 152 1.30 -3.90 -26.55
CA ARG A 152 1.24 -2.72 -27.43
C ARG A 152 0.58 -3.01 -28.77
N SER A 153 0.47 -4.28 -29.15
CA SER A 153 0.01 -4.68 -30.47
C SER A 153 -0.90 -5.91 -30.41
N MET A 154 -1.73 -6.09 -31.45
CA MET A 154 -2.56 -7.28 -31.62
C MET A 154 -1.73 -8.57 -31.69
N ARG A 155 -0.51 -8.48 -32.25
CA ARG A 155 0.41 -9.62 -32.32
C ARG A 155 0.83 -10.07 -30.93
N GLU A 156 1.19 -9.14 -30.06
CA GLU A 156 1.54 -9.43 -28.66
C GLU A 156 0.33 -9.99 -27.91
N LEU A 157 -0.84 -9.36 -28.04
CA LEU A 157 -2.07 -9.85 -27.43
C LEU A 157 -2.36 -11.31 -27.86
N ASN A 158 -2.32 -11.60 -29.16
CA ASN A 158 -2.53 -12.95 -29.67
C ASN A 158 -1.50 -13.93 -29.12
N ALA A 159 -0.23 -13.55 -29.02
CA ALA A 159 0.81 -14.40 -28.45
C ALA A 159 0.51 -14.78 -26.99
N THR A 160 -0.01 -13.85 -26.17
CA THR A 160 -0.41 -14.16 -24.78
C THR A 160 -1.59 -15.14 -24.70
N LEU A 161 -2.51 -15.09 -25.68
CA LEU A 161 -3.69 -15.97 -25.72
C LEU A 161 -3.37 -17.36 -26.28
N GLU A 162 -2.41 -17.45 -27.21
CA GLU A 162 -1.92 -18.70 -27.79
C GLU A 162 -1.06 -19.49 -26.80
N ASP A 163 -0.19 -18.81 -26.04
CA ASP A 163 0.63 -19.42 -24.98
C ASP A 163 -0.22 -20.01 -23.83
N ALA A 164 -1.43 -19.47 -23.63
CA ALA A 164 -2.40 -20.00 -22.68
C ALA A 164 -3.17 -21.25 -23.17
N HIS A 165 -3.04 -21.64 -24.45
CA HIS A 165 -3.90 -22.64 -25.12
C HIS A 165 -3.59 -24.12 -24.80
N SER A 166 -2.80 -24.43 -23.77
CA SER A 166 -2.61 -25.80 -23.26
C SER A 166 -3.80 -26.24 -22.36
N ARG A 167 -4.94 -26.45 -23.02
CA ARG A 167 -6.14 -27.25 -22.67
C ARG A 167 -6.89 -27.08 -21.32
N GLU A 168 -6.36 -26.40 -20.29
CA GLU A 168 -7.11 -26.09 -19.05
C GLU A 168 -7.00 -24.62 -18.58
N LEU A 169 -5.92 -23.92 -18.91
CA LEU A 169 -5.58 -22.59 -18.35
C LEU A 169 -6.46 -21.43 -18.85
N LEU A 170 -6.95 -21.47 -20.10
CA LEU A 170 -7.87 -20.45 -20.62
C LEU A 170 -9.24 -20.43 -19.94
N SER A 171 -9.53 -21.38 -19.05
CA SER A 171 -10.76 -21.37 -18.26
C SER A 171 -10.75 -20.30 -17.16
N THR A 172 -9.58 -19.76 -16.82
CA THR A 172 -9.40 -18.75 -15.76
C THR A 172 -8.53 -17.60 -16.25
N CYS A 173 -8.84 -16.38 -15.83
CA CYS A 173 -8.03 -15.19 -16.11
C CYS A 173 -8.03 -14.32 -14.87
N ALA A 174 -6.86 -14.07 -14.28
CA ALA A 174 -6.73 -13.04 -13.28
C ALA A 174 -6.73 -11.67 -13.94
N ILE A 175 -7.40 -10.70 -13.33
CA ILE A 175 -7.45 -9.32 -13.79
C ILE A 175 -7.36 -8.38 -12.60
N ASP A 176 -6.64 -7.29 -12.81
CA ASP A 176 -6.53 -6.17 -11.88
C ASP A 176 -6.60 -4.86 -12.67
N THR A 177 -6.98 -3.76 -11.99
CA THR A 177 -7.19 -2.47 -12.65
C THR A 177 -6.56 -1.31 -11.91
N GLU A 178 -5.94 -0.41 -12.68
CA GLU A 178 -5.36 0.82 -12.17
C GLU A 178 -6.21 2.00 -12.57
N ALA A 179 -6.66 2.78 -11.59
CA ALA A 179 -7.53 3.93 -11.85
C ALA A 179 -7.28 5.08 -10.88
N THR A 180 -7.51 6.30 -11.37
CA THR A 180 -7.49 7.51 -10.54
C THR A 180 -8.91 7.90 -10.17
N PRO A 181 -9.21 8.19 -8.89
CA PRO A 181 -10.53 8.65 -8.52
C PRO A 181 -10.84 10.00 -9.18
N LEU A 182 -11.95 10.06 -9.92
CA LEU A 182 -12.52 11.33 -10.35
C LEU A 182 -13.03 12.06 -9.09
N SER A 183 -12.84 13.38 -9.02
CA SER A 183 -13.14 14.15 -7.81
C SER A 183 -14.58 13.92 -7.33
N TYR A 184 -14.86 14.23 -6.06
CA TYR A 184 -16.24 14.20 -5.50
C TYR A 184 -17.22 15.14 -6.24
N TYR A 185 -16.72 15.93 -7.20
CA TYR A 185 -17.47 16.81 -8.11
C TYR A 185 -17.62 16.25 -9.54
N GLY A 186 -17.12 15.05 -9.81
CA GLY A 186 -17.47 14.31 -11.03
C GLY A 186 -18.95 13.96 -11.01
N SER A 187 -19.56 13.79 -12.19
CA SER A 187 -20.93 13.27 -12.27
C SER A 187 -21.04 11.97 -11.46
N VAL A 188 -22.12 11.81 -10.69
CA VAL A 188 -22.40 10.63 -9.84
C VAL A 188 -22.25 9.30 -10.61
N THR A 189 -22.31 9.35 -11.93
CA THR A 189 -22.24 8.24 -12.88
C THR A 189 -20.83 7.70 -13.18
N GLN A 190 -19.74 8.44 -12.94
CA GLN A 190 -18.37 7.95 -13.19
C GLN A 190 -17.41 8.36 -12.06
N ARG A 191 -17.09 7.40 -11.19
CA ARG A 191 -16.25 7.61 -9.99
C ARG A 191 -14.75 7.50 -10.25
N TRP A 192 -14.38 6.78 -11.30
CA TRP A 192 -12.99 6.42 -11.60
C TRP A 192 -12.64 6.81 -13.02
N LYS A 193 -11.40 7.23 -13.22
CA LYS A 193 -10.74 7.35 -14.51
C LYS A 193 -9.77 6.18 -14.64
N PRO A 194 -10.16 5.10 -15.34
CA PRO A 194 -9.28 3.97 -15.59
C PRO A 194 -8.01 4.42 -16.33
N TYR A 195 -6.87 3.80 -16.03
CA TYR A 195 -5.56 4.10 -16.62
C TYR A 195 -4.99 2.92 -17.39
N CYS A 196 -4.89 1.76 -16.75
CA CYS A 196 -4.53 0.49 -17.38
C CYS A 196 -5.25 -0.66 -16.68
N LEU A 197 -5.22 -1.81 -17.34
CA LEU A 197 -5.58 -3.09 -16.72
C LEU A 197 -4.41 -4.05 -16.85
N SER A 198 -4.30 -4.98 -15.93
CA SER A 198 -3.38 -6.10 -16.02
C SER A 198 -4.13 -7.42 -16.01
N TYR A 199 -3.59 -8.44 -16.68
CA TYR A 199 -4.17 -9.77 -16.68
C TYR A 199 -3.11 -10.86 -16.67
N SER A 200 -3.50 -12.04 -16.18
CA SER A 200 -2.66 -13.24 -16.17
C SER A 200 -3.48 -14.50 -16.38
N PHE A 201 -2.99 -15.40 -17.24
CA PHE A 201 -3.58 -16.72 -17.47
C PHE A 201 -2.86 -17.83 -16.71
N ARG A 202 -1.63 -17.57 -16.24
CA ARG A 202 -0.83 -18.56 -15.51
C ARG A 202 0.13 -17.89 -14.52
N PRO A 203 0.46 -18.57 -13.42
CA PRO A 203 1.51 -18.14 -12.50
C PRO A 203 2.82 -17.77 -13.21
N GLY A 204 3.48 -16.72 -12.74
CA GLY A 204 4.77 -16.27 -13.28
C GLY A 204 4.65 -15.36 -14.50
N THR A 205 3.44 -14.90 -14.83
CA THR A 205 3.18 -14.01 -15.97
C THR A 205 2.21 -12.90 -15.59
N GLY A 206 2.33 -11.77 -16.26
CA GLY A 206 1.41 -10.64 -16.11
C GLY A 206 1.55 -9.68 -17.28
N TYR A 207 0.42 -9.21 -17.78
CA TYR A 207 0.37 -8.44 -19.01
C TYR A 207 -0.44 -7.18 -18.78
N THR A 208 0.15 -6.01 -19.04
CA THR A 208 -0.52 -4.71 -18.86
C THR A 208 -0.97 -4.15 -20.21
N ILE A 209 -2.24 -3.73 -20.29
CA ILE A 209 -2.77 -2.96 -21.42
C ILE A 209 -3.10 -1.55 -20.92
N TYR A 210 -2.45 -0.54 -21.50
CA TYR A 210 -2.78 0.87 -21.24
C TYR A 210 -3.99 1.29 -22.05
N LEU A 211 -4.89 2.05 -21.43
CA LEU A 211 -6.17 2.40 -22.04
C LEU A 211 -6.07 3.51 -23.10
N ASP A 212 -4.89 4.09 -23.28
CA ASP A 212 -4.61 4.98 -24.42
C ASP A 212 -4.32 4.23 -25.73
N ASN A 213 -4.40 2.89 -25.73
CA ASN A 213 -4.42 2.05 -26.91
C ASN A 213 -5.80 1.39 -27.11
N PRO A 214 -6.82 2.14 -27.56
CA PRO A 214 -8.20 1.65 -27.62
C PRO A 214 -8.36 0.42 -28.51
N ALA A 215 -7.57 0.29 -29.58
CA ALA A 215 -7.64 -0.86 -30.48
C ALA A 215 -7.32 -2.17 -29.73
N VAL A 216 -6.22 -2.20 -28.96
CA VAL A 216 -5.84 -3.40 -28.19
C VAL A 216 -6.85 -3.68 -27.08
N VAL A 217 -7.38 -2.64 -26.42
CA VAL A 217 -8.42 -2.77 -25.39
C VAL A 217 -9.70 -3.38 -25.96
N GLU A 218 -10.20 -2.88 -27.07
CA GLU A 218 -11.41 -3.40 -27.73
C GLU A 218 -11.24 -4.86 -28.14
N GLU A 219 -10.10 -5.23 -28.72
CA GLU A 219 -9.80 -6.61 -29.07
C GLU A 219 -9.70 -7.50 -27.82
N PHE A 220 -9.04 -7.03 -26.76
CA PHE A 220 -8.98 -7.77 -25.49
C PHE A 220 -10.39 -8.03 -24.96
N ILE A 221 -11.25 -7.01 -24.87
CA ILE A 221 -12.65 -7.14 -24.43
C ILE A 221 -13.39 -8.15 -25.31
N ARG A 222 -13.28 -8.05 -26.63
CA ARG A 222 -13.91 -8.96 -27.59
C ARG A 222 -13.45 -10.41 -27.38
N ARG A 223 -12.15 -10.63 -27.17
CA ARG A 223 -11.57 -11.95 -26.90
C ARG A 223 -12.05 -12.52 -25.58
N MET A 224 -12.04 -11.71 -24.51
CA MET A 224 -12.49 -12.15 -23.19
C MET A 224 -13.99 -12.45 -23.16
N TRP A 225 -14.80 -11.70 -23.92
CA TRP A 225 -16.22 -12.01 -24.10
C TRP A 225 -16.46 -13.37 -24.76
N GLN A 226 -15.62 -13.74 -25.73
CA GLN A 226 -15.69 -15.03 -26.42
C GLN A 226 -15.22 -16.19 -25.54
N LEU A 227 -14.16 -15.96 -24.75
CA LEU A 227 -13.61 -16.96 -23.83
C LEU A 227 -14.48 -17.16 -22.59
N ASP A 228 -15.15 -16.10 -22.13
CA ASP A 228 -15.94 -16.05 -20.89
C ASP A 228 -15.21 -16.73 -19.71
N PRO A 229 -13.97 -16.31 -19.38
CA PRO A 229 -13.17 -16.99 -18.36
C PRO A 229 -13.82 -16.86 -16.97
N LEU A 230 -13.44 -17.75 -16.06
CA LEU A 230 -13.60 -17.49 -14.64
C LEU A 230 -12.60 -16.40 -14.24
N TRP A 231 -13.12 -15.21 -13.99
CA TRP A 231 -12.28 -14.08 -13.57
C TRP A 231 -11.74 -14.29 -12.16
N ILE A 232 -10.43 -14.17 -11.96
CA ILE A 232 -9.81 -14.17 -10.63
C ILE A 232 -9.55 -12.71 -10.29
N ILE A 233 -10.21 -12.20 -9.25
CA ILE A 233 -10.12 -10.78 -8.89
C ILE A 233 -9.81 -10.70 -7.41
N HIS A 234 -8.97 -9.76 -7.01
CA HIS A 234 -8.69 -9.49 -5.62
C HIS A 234 -9.46 -8.25 -5.19
N ASN A 235 -10.66 -8.44 -4.61
CA ASN A 235 -11.64 -7.38 -4.26
C ASN A 235 -12.52 -6.89 -5.43
N TYR A 236 -13.36 -7.79 -5.97
CA TYR A 236 -14.25 -7.47 -7.09
C TYR A 236 -15.15 -6.25 -6.85
N LEU A 237 -15.61 -6.04 -5.61
CA LEU A 237 -16.49 -4.90 -5.30
C LEU A 237 -15.81 -3.55 -5.54
N PHE A 238 -14.48 -3.48 -5.42
CA PHE A 238 -13.71 -2.28 -5.74
C PHE A 238 -13.55 -2.12 -7.26
N ASP A 239 -13.08 -3.17 -7.93
CA ASP A 239 -12.78 -3.14 -9.38
C ASP A 239 -14.02 -3.07 -10.26
N LYS A 240 -15.19 -3.49 -9.78
CA LYS A 240 -16.41 -3.61 -10.59
C LYS A 240 -16.71 -2.33 -11.38
N ASP A 241 -16.73 -1.18 -10.71
CA ASP A 241 -17.07 0.10 -11.36
C ASP A 241 -16.00 0.52 -12.38
N ILE A 242 -14.74 0.12 -12.16
CA ILE A 242 -13.61 0.40 -13.06
C ILE A 242 -13.69 -0.50 -14.30
N LEU A 243 -13.92 -1.81 -14.10
CA LEU A 243 -14.12 -2.79 -15.16
C LEU A 243 -15.33 -2.44 -16.04
N ASP A 244 -16.44 -2.03 -15.43
CA ASP A 244 -17.62 -1.55 -16.15
C ASP A 244 -17.30 -0.30 -17.00
N ALA A 245 -16.49 0.63 -16.47
CA ALA A 245 -16.05 1.81 -17.21
C ALA A 245 -15.10 1.49 -18.38
N ILE A 246 -14.33 0.40 -18.29
CA ILE A 246 -13.49 -0.12 -19.39
C ILE A 246 -14.36 -0.86 -20.43
N GLY A 247 -15.51 -1.41 -20.02
CA GLY A 247 -16.39 -2.23 -20.87
C GLY A 247 -16.20 -3.74 -20.69
N ILE A 248 -15.51 -4.16 -19.62
CA ILE A 248 -15.30 -5.57 -19.30
C ILE A 248 -16.47 -6.07 -18.45
N ARG A 249 -17.33 -6.89 -19.05
CA ARG A 249 -18.45 -7.50 -18.34
C ARG A 249 -18.05 -8.81 -17.67
N VAL A 250 -17.97 -8.79 -16.34
CA VAL A 250 -17.72 -9.97 -15.51
C VAL A 250 -19.02 -10.76 -15.29
N ARG A 251 -19.12 -11.99 -15.81
CA ARG A 251 -20.28 -12.88 -15.62
C ARG A 251 -20.08 -13.88 -14.48
N ARG A 252 -18.86 -14.37 -14.32
CA ARG A 252 -18.45 -15.32 -13.29
C ARG A 252 -17.07 -14.93 -12.78
N PHE A 253 -16.88 -14.93 -11.48
CA PHE A 253 -15.61 -14.57 -10.87
C PHE A 253 -15.36 -15.38 -9.59
N ASP A 254 -14.10 -15.38 -9.16
CA ASP A 254 -13.61 -15.93 -7.93
C ASP A 254 -12.83 -14.86 -7.18
N ASP A 255 -13.39 -14.36 -6.07
CA ASP A 255 -12.81 -13.27 -5.29
C ASP A 255 -11.86 -13.81 -4.22
N THR A 256 -10.57 -13.56 -4.43
CA THR A 256 -9.51 -14.07 -3.53
C THR A 256 -9.51 -13.37 -2.17
N MET A 257 -9.94 -12.10 -2.07
CA MET A 257 -10.05 -11.39 -0.80
C MET A 257 -11.20 -11.97 0.04
N ILE A 258 -12.36 -12.27 -0.58
CA ILE A 258 -13.48 -12.92 0.11
C ILE A 258 -13.10 -14.33 0.57
N ARG A 259 -12.34 -15.09 -0.23
CA ARG A 259 -11.82 -16.40 0.19
C ARG A 259 -10.93 -16.28 1.42
N ALA A 260 -9.98 -15.34 1.42
CA ALA A 260 -9.12 -15.09 2.57
C ALA A 260 -9.92 -14.64 3.80
N TYR A 261 -10.89 -13.75 3.62
CA TYR A 261 -11.82 -13.34 4.67
C TYR A 261 -12.52 -14.54 5.32
N ASN A 262 -13.04 -15.49 4.52
CA ASN A 262 -13.72 -16.67 5.04
C ASN A 262 -12.81 -17.64 5.81
N LEU A 263 -11.48 -17.54 5.66
CA LEU A 263 -10.52 -18.33 6.43
C LEU A 263 -10.26 -17.73 7.82
N GLN A 264 -10.56 -16.43 8.04
CA GLN A 264 -10.44 -15.67 9.30
C GLN A 264 -9.03 -15.61 9.96
N ARG A 265 -8.10 -16.50 9.60
CA ARG A 265 -6.78 -16.70 10.24
C ARG A 265 -5.60 -16.21 9.39
N ILE A 266 -5.88 -15.59 8.25
CA ILE A 266 -4.86 -15.09 7.33
C ILE A 266 -5.21 -13.66 6.91
N PRO A 267 -4.21 -12.85 6.51
CA PRO A 267 -4.46 -11.50 6.03
C PRO A 267 -5.34 -11.50 4.77
N LYS A 268 -6.00 -10.37 4.53
CA LYS A 268 -6.96 -10.24 3.42
C LYS A 268 -6.35 -9.60 2.18
N GLY A 269 -5.35 -8.74 2.36
CA GLY A 269 -4.72 -8.00 1.26
C GLY A 269 -3.88 -8.90 0.36
N LEU A 270 -3.77 -8.51 -0.91
CA LEU A 270 -3.08 -9.27 -1.94
C LEU A 270 -1.60 -9.48 -1.61
N LYS A 271 -0.89 -8.40 -1.26
CA LYS A 271 0.56 -8.44 -1.01
C LYS A 271 0.91 -9.34 0.19
N PRO A 272 0.25 -9.21 1.36
CA PRO A 272 0.45 -10.15 2.46
C PRO A 272 0.15 -11.61 2.07
N LEU A 273 -0.92 -11.86 1.32
CA LEU A 273 -1.27 -13.22 0.88
C LEU A 273 -0.25 -13.80 -0.11
N ALA A 274 0.18 -13.01 -1.09
CA ALA A 274 1.17 -13.41 -2.09
C ALA A 274 2.50 -13.76 -1.42
N PHE A 275 2.92 -12.95 -0.43
CA PHE A 275 4.11 -13.26 0.35
C PHE A 275 3.94 -14.54 1.17
N ARG A 276 2.88 -14.66 1.97
CA ARG A 276 2.69 -15.79 2.89
C ARG A 276 2.49 -17.13 2.17
N LEU A 277 1.73 -17.13 1.09
CA LEU A 277 1.30 -18.36 0.43
C LEU A 277 2.18 -18.75 -0.75
N CYS A 278 2.98 -17.82 -1.28
CA CYS A 278 3.77 -18.03 -2.49
C CYS A 278 5.19 -17.49 -2.41
N GLY A 279 5.63 -16.90 -1.29
CA GLY A 279 6.94 -16.25 -1.17
C GLY A 279 7.12 -15.02 -2.05
N MET A 280 6.06 -14.57 -2.73
CA MET A 280 6.09 -13.50 -3.72
C MET A 280 6.17 -12.14 -3.05
N ARG A 281 7.26 -11.40 -3.29
CA ARG A 281 7.42 -10.03 -2.83
C ARG A 281 6.86 -9.07 -3.87
N MET A 282 5.99 -8.17 -3.43
CA MET A 282 5.32 -7.18 -4.27
C MET A 282 5.76 -5.79 -3.85
N GLN A 283 5.83 -4.86 -4.80
CA GLN A 283 6.23 -3.48 -4.53
C GLN A 283 5.11 -2.71 -3.83
N ASP A 284 5.46 -1.79 -2.93
CA ASP A 284 4.48 -0.93 -2.27
C ASP A 284 4.01 0.22 -3.17
N PHE A 285 2.72 0.56 -3.04
CA PHE A 285 2.12 1.62 -3.86
C PHE A 285 2.84 2.94 -3.61
N ASP A 286 3.07 3.28 -2.34
CA ASP A 286 3.72 4.53 -1.98
C ASP A 286 5.15 4.60 -2.51
N ASP A 287 5.90 3.50 -2.49
CA ASP A 287 7.28 3.44 -3.02
C ASP A 287 7.33 3.66 -4.53
N VAL A 288 6.33 3.13 -5.26
CA VAL A 288 6.27 3.24 -6.73
C VAL A 288 5.66 4.57 -7.17
N VAL A 289 4.67 5.10 -6.44
CA VAL A 289 3.80 6.19 -6.90
C VAL A 289 4.14 7.54 -6.27
N THR A 290 4.54 7.56 -5.00
CA THR A 290 4.77 8.80 -4.27
C THR A 290 5.86 9.66 -4.89
N PRO A 291 7.04 9.13 -5.29
CA PRO A 291 8.10 9.96 -5.88
C PRO A 291 7.63 10.73 -7.11
N HIS A 292 6.98 10.06 -8.08
CA HIS A 292 6.51 10.72 -9.30
C HIS A 292 5.31 11.64 -9.06
N SER A 293 4.44 11.28 -8.11
CA SER A 293 3.32 12.14 -7.74
C SER A 293 3.77 13.41 -7.00
N MET A 294 4.86 13.32 -6.23
CA MET A 294 5.48 14.49 -5.61
C MET A 294 5.96 15.48 -6.67
N ASP A 295 6.62 15.02 -7.73
CA ASP A 295 7.09 15.89 -8.82
C ASP A 295 5.93 16.65 -9.48
N VAL A 296 4.83 15.96 -9.79
CA VAL A 296 3.62 16.58 -10.37
C VAL A 296 3.01 17.62 -9.42
N VAL A 297 2.99 17.33 -8.12
CA VAL A 297 2.50 18.27 -7.11
C VAL A 297 3.43 19.48 -6.98
N LEU A 298 4.74 19.29 -7.03
CA LEU A 298 5.71 20.39 -6.97
C LEU A 298 5.50 21.37 -8.12
N ASP A 299 5.35 20.86 -9.34
CA ASP A 299 5.08 21.65 -10.52
C ASP A 299 3.76 22.42 -10.36
N TRP A 300 2.71 21.75 -9.91
CA TRP A 300 1.41 22.39 -9.69
C TRP A 300 1.47 23.49 -8.63
N VAL A 301 2.08 23.23 -7.46
CA VAL A 301 2.22 24.22 -6.37
C VAL A 301 3.07 25.40 -6.82
N SER A 302 4.18 25.15 -7.53
CA SER A 302 5.08 26.18 -8.04
C SER A 302 4.41 27.08 -9.07
N ASN A 303 3.63 26.48 -9.97
CA ASN A 303 2.84 27.21 -10.97
C ASN A 303 1.73 28.04 -10.32
N ALA A 304 1.01 27.48 -9.35
CA ALA A 304 -0.04 28.20 -8.61
C ALA A 304 0.55 29.39 -7.83
N ALA A 305 1.67 29.19 -7.13
CA ALA A 305 2.33 30.25 -6.37
C ALA A 305 2.84 31.38 -7.28
N THR A 306 3.50 31.01 -8.39
CA THR A 306 4.03 31.99 -9.35
C THR A 306 2.91 32.77 -10.02
N SER A 307 1.86 32.10 -10.47
CA SER A 307 0.70 32.74 -11.10
C SER A 307 -0.04 33.66 -10.13
N LEU A 308 -0.18 33.28 -8.86
CA LEU A 308 -0.74 34.16 -7.84
C LEU A 308 0.14 35.38 -7.60
N ARG A 309 1.47 35.22 -7.52
CA ARG A 309 2.39 36.36 -7.44
C ARG A 309 2.23 37.28 -8.65
N ASP A 310 2.08 36.75 -9.85
CA ASP A 310 1.87 37.56 -11.05
C ASP A 310 0.53 38.28 -11.05
N ILE A 311 -0.57 37.63 -10.64
CA ILE A 311 -1.89 38.25 -10.45
C ILE A 311 -1.78 39.37 -9.42
N MET A 312 -1.03 39.13 -8.34
CA MET A 312 -0.78 40.12 -7.31
C MET A 312 0.07 41.29 -7.86
N HIS A 313 1.07 41.02 -8.68
CA HIS A 313 1.98 42.03 -9.22
C HIS A 313 1.46 42.75 -10.48
N ASN A 314 0.39 42.29 -11.14
CA ASN A 314 -0.14 42.89 -12.37
C ASN A 314 -0.77 44.29 -12.13
N PRO A 315 -0.18 45.40 -12.63
CA PRO A 315 -0.51 46.76 -12.25
C PRO A 315 -1.40 47.52 -13.25
N HIS A 316 -2.16 46.86 -14.12
CA HIS A 316 -3.01 47.53 -15.13
C HIS A 316 -4.28 48.17 -14.53
N GLY A 317 -4.09 49.32 -13.89
CA GLY A 317 -5.17 50.27 -13.60
C GLY A 317 -5.75 50.89 -14.89
N LYS A 318 -7.06 51.10 -14.92
CA LYS A 318 -7.79 51.76 -16.02
C LYS A 318 -7.17 53.14 -16.35
N PRO A 319 -7.13 53.56 -17.64
CA PRO A 319 -6.59 54.87 -18.02
C PRO A 319 -7.40 56.02 -17.39
N THR A 320 -6.72 56.94 -16.71
CA THR A 320 -7.31 58.16 -16.16
C THR A 320 -7.21 59.32 -17.14
N ALA A 321 -8.31 60.06 -17.30
CA ALA A 321 -8.43 61.19 -18.23
C ALA A 321 -7.44 62.34 -17.93
N LYS A 322 -7.07 63.10 -18.97
CA LYS A 322 -6.21 64.29 -18.87
C LYS A 322 -6.94 65.45 -18.17
N HIS A 323 -6.26 66.11 -17.23
CA HIS A 323 -6.73 67.34 -16.60
C HIS A 323 -6.66 68.53 -17.59
N PRO A 324 -7.66 69.43 -17.66
CA PRO A 324 -7.73 70.51 -18.66
C PRO A 324 -6.61 71.59 -18.60
N LYS A 325 -5.79 71.60 -17.53
CA LYS A 325 -4.72 72.61 -17.31
C LYS A 325 -3.29 72.05 -17.29
N GLY A 326 -3.04 70.92 -17.97
CA GLY A 326 -1.67 70.50 -18.32
C GLY A 326 -0.75 69.95 -17.20
N LYS A 327 -1.19 69.84 -15.95
CA LYS A 327 -0.46 69.11 -14.90
C LYS A 327 -0.99 67.67 -14.75
N LEU A 328 -0.08 66.70 -14.77
CA LEU A 328 -0.37 65.29 -14.45
C LEU A 328 -0.70 65.16 -12.96
N LEU A 329 -1.93 64.77 -12.62
CA LEU A 329 -2.28 64.33 -11.27
C LEU A 329 -1.74 62.90 -11.06
N LYS A 330 -0.64 62.75 -10.31
CA LYS A 330 -0.25 61.45 -9.77
C LYS A 330 -1.09 61.19 -8.51
N LYS A 331 -2.15 60.39 -8.63
CA LYS A 331 -2.68 59.71 -7.44
C LYS A 331 -1.57 58.76 -6.94
N PRO A 332 -1.28 58.69 -5.62
CA PRO A 332 -0.49 57.59 -5.11
C PRO A 332 -1.19 56.29 -5.55
N ARG A 333 -0.46 55.41 -6.23
CA ARG A 333 -0.96 54.07 -6.52
C ARG A 333 -1.33 53.47 -5.18
N LYS A 334 -2.59 53.08 -4.98
CA LYS A 334 -2.89 52.10 -3.93
C LYS A 334 -1.99 50.90 -4.23
N LEU A 335 -1.22 50.45 -3.24
CA LEU A 335 -0.70 49.08 -3.26
C LEU A 335 -1.87 48.18 -3.67
N PRO A 336 -1.68 47.16 -4.51
CA PRO A 336 -2.80 46.33 -4.93
C PRO A 336 -3.55 45.88 -3.66
N GLU A 337 -4.85 46.18 -3.57
CA GLU A 337 -5.69 45.66 -2.50
C GLU A 337 -5.86 44.17 -2.79
N TYR A 338 -4.89 43.36 -2.38
CA TYR A 338 -5.03 41.92 -2.38
C TYR A 338 -6.19 41.57 -1.47
N SER A 339 -7.04 40.64 -1.89
CA SER A 339 -7.94 40.06 -0.91
C SER A 339 -7.08 39.36 0.16
N ALA A 340 -7.51 39.42 1.42
CA ALA A 340 -6.82 38.69 2.50
C ALA A 340 -6.68 37.19 2.17
N GLU A 341 -7.56 36.68 1.31
CA GLU A 341 -7.58 35.31 0.79
C GLU A 341 -6.42 35.02 -0.17
N GLN A 342 -6.08 35.95 -1.07
CA GLN A 342 -4.95 35.83 -2.00
C GLN A 342 -3.62 35.74 -1.24
N SER A 343 -3.37 36.69 -0.32
CA SER A 343 -2.14 36.71 0.47
C SER A 343 -2.01 35.50 1.39
N ARG A 344 -3.12 35.08 2.02
CA ARG A 344 -3.15 33.88 2.88
C ARG A 344 -2.86 32.61 2.07
N SER A 345 -3.51 32.44 0.92
CA SER A 345 -3.34 31.24 0.10
C SER A 345 -1.93 31.15 -0.51
N LEU A 346 -1.38 32.28 -0.97
CA LEU A 346 0.01 32.34 -1.45
C LEU A 346 1.00 31.95 -0.34
N SER A 347 0.86 32.50 0.86
CA SER A 347 1.73 32.16 1.99
C SER A 347 1.69 30.66 2.33
N LYS A 348 0.52 30.02 2.19
CA LYS A 348 0.40 28.58 2.41
C LYS A 348 1.05 27.75 1.30
N LEU A 349 0.93 28.16 0.03
CA LEU A 349 1.65 27.52 -1.09
C LEU A 349 3.17 27.66 -0.91
N ASP A 350 3.65 28.85 -0.58
CA ASP A 350 5.06 29.11 -0.32
C ASP A 350 5.58 28.25 0.84
N LYS A 351 4.75 28.00 1.87
CA LYS A 351 5.11 27.11 2.98
C LYS A 351 5.25 25.65 2.55
N ILE A 352 4.43 25.16 1.61
CA ILE A 352 4.59 23.83 1.02
C ILE A 352 5.92 23.74 0.25
N ILE A 353 6.25 24.75 -0.57
CA ILE A 353 7.51 24.80 -1.32
C ILE A 353 8.72 24.87 -0.38
N TYR A 354 8.62 25.68 0.68
CA TYR A 354 9.73 25.91 1.61
C TYR A 354 10.08 24.64 2.43
N ASP A 355 9.08 23.88 2.87
CA ASP A 355 9.31 22.63 3.61
C ASP A 355 9.26 21.40 2.67
N TRP A 356 9.52 21.59 1.37
CA TRP A 356 9.44 20.50 0.40
C TRP A 356 10.48 19.41 0.72
N GLY A 357 10.06 18.14 0.69
CA GLY A 357 10.88 17.00 1.10
C GLY A 357 10.71 16.59 2.57
N ASP A 358 10.41 17.54 3.46
CA ASP A 358 10.16 17.29 4.89
C ASP A 358 8.67 17.29 5.26
N CYS A 359 7.80 17.42 4.26
CA CYS A 359 6.36 17.42 4.49
C CYS A 359 5.59 16.55 3.49
N ASP A 360 4.45 16.03 3.97
CA ASP A 360 3.40 15.48 3.12
C ASP A 360 2.54 16.64 2.57
N PRO A 361 2.64 16.97 1.27
CA PRO A 361 1.89 18.07 0.68
C PRO A 361 0.37 17.80 0.67
N TRP A 362 -0.06 16.54 0.57
CA TRP A 362 -1.47 16.16 0.59
C TRP A 362 -2.07 16.27 1.99
N GLN A 363 -1.32 15.91 3.04
CA GLN A 363 -1.75 16.16 4.42
C GLN A 363 -1.86 17.67 4.68
N ARG A 364 -0.85 18.45 4.30
CA ARG A 364 -0.90 19.91 4.45
C ARG A 364 -2.09 20.53 3.73
N TRP A 365 -2.34 20.11 2.50
CA TRP A 365 -3.50 20.55 1.75
C TRP A 365 -4.80 20.18 2.45
N ARG A 366 -4.91 18.97 3.03
CA ARG A 366 -6.08 18.56 3.81
C ARG A 366 -6.31 19.42 5.06
N ASP A 367 -5.24 19.89 5.68
CA ASP A 367 -5.29 20.74 6.88
C ASP A 367 -5.69 22.19 6.56
N TRP A 368 -5.73 22.59 5.27
CA TRP A 368 -6.21 23.92 4.90
C TRP A 368 -7.73 24.02 5.05
N HIS A 369 -8.20 25.20 5.45
CA HIS A 369 -9.63 25.51 5.44
C HIS A 369 -10.23 25.35 4.04
N ASP A 370 -11.48 24.89 3.98
CA ASP A 370 -12.23 24.63 2.73
C ASP A 370 -12.25 25.82 1.78
N HIS A 371 -12.41 27.03 2.30
CA HIS A 371 -12.48 28.23 1.47
C HIS A 371 -11.14 28.51 0.75
N ASP A 372 -10.00 28.21 1.37
CA ASP A 372 -8.68 28.36 0.73
C ASP A 372 -8.47 27.30 -0.36
N ARG A 373 -8.87 26.05 -0.06
CA ARG A 373 -8.82 24.97 -1.05
C ARG A 373 -9.69 25.28 -2.26
N ARG A 374 -10.93 25.75 -2.04
CA ARG A 374 -11.85 26.15 -3.10
C ARG A 374 -11.29 27.29 -3.93
N PHE A 375 -10.81 28.35 -3.28
CA PHE A 375 -10.19 29.49 -3.95
C PHE A 375 -9.09 29.03 -4.90
N ILE A 376 -8.08 28.29 -4.40
CA ILE A 376 -7.00 27.80 -5.26
C ILE A 376 -7.51 26.85 -6.36
N SER A 377 -8.45 25.96 -6.03
CA SER A 377 -8.98 24.99 -6.99
C SER A 377 -9.78 25.62 -8.12
N GLU A 378 -10.42 26.77 -7.90
CA GLU A 378 -11.14 27.52 -8.93
C GLU A 378 -10.20 28.12 -9.97
N TYR A 379 -9.01 28.58 -9.57
CA TYR A 379 -8.04 29.20 -10.48
C TYR A 379 -7.08 28.21 -11.13
N PHE A 380 -6.65 27.17 -10.40
CA PHE A 380 -5.55 26.28 -10.80
C PHE A 380 -5.96 24.81 -10.92
N GLY A 381 -7.24 24.50 -10.73
CA GLY A 381 -7.72 23.13 -10.58
C GLY A 381 -7.37 22.56 -9.20
N PRO A 382 -7.96 21.41 -8.82
CA PRO A 382 -7.66 20.78 -7.53
C PRO A 382 -6.20 20.33 -7.46
N MET A 383 -5.64 20.28 -6.25
CA MET A 383 -4.31 19.68 -6.03
C MET A 383 -4.27 18.26 -6.63
N PRO A 384 -3.25 17.94 -7.45
CA PRO A 384 -3.05 16.59 -8.00
C PRO A 384 -3.01 15.55 -6.88
N ARG A 385 -3.72 14.43 -7.06
CA ARG A 385 -3.69 13.31 -6.12
C ARG A 385 -2.51 12.40 -6.42
N GLN A 386 -2.08 11.59 -5.45
CA GLN A 386 -1.24 10.44 -5.76
C GLN A 386 -1.93 9.59 -6.85
N SER A 387 -1.20 9.27 -7.90
CA SER A 387 -1.73 8.54 -9.04
C SER A 387 -0.63 7.79 -9.75
N ILE A 388 -0.87 6.50 -10.00
CA ILE A 388 0.00 5.66 -10.82
C ILE A 388 0.13 6.16 -12.26
N ALA A 389 -0.81 7.00 -12.73
CA ALA A 389 -0.72 7.64 -14.03
C ALA A 389 0.42 8.65 -14.15
N HIS A 390 1.01 9.09 -13.02
CA HIS A 390 2.20 9.93 -13.01
C HIS A 390 3.49 9.14 -13.26
N CYS A 391 3.46 7.82 -13.03
CA CYS A 391 4.63 6.98 -13.10
C CYS A 391 4.97 6.60 -14.56
N PRO A 392 6.27 6.42 -14.88
CA PRO A 392 6.68 5.91 -16.17
C PRO A 392 6.20 4.46 -16.36
N ARG A 393 5.83 4.09 -17.60
CA ARG A 393 5.34 2.74 -17.92
C ARG A 393 6.29 1.61 -17.53
N SER A 394 7.60 1.88 -17.48
CA SER A 394 8.62 0.92 -17.05
C SER A 394 8.52 0.54 -15.57
N GLN A 395 7.88 1.37 -14.73
CA GLN A 395 7.61 1.08 -13.33
C GLN A 395 6.18 0.59 -13.11
N VAL A 396 5.21 1.16 -13.83
CA VAL A 396 3.80 0.74 -13.72
C VAL A 396 3.57 -0.68 -14.21
N THR A 397 4.17 -1.07 -15.34
CA THR A 397 3.96 -2.38 -15.95
C THR A 397 4.31 -3.53 -15.01
N PRO A 398 5.51 -3.60 -14.40
CA PRO A 398 5.83 -4.66 -13.45
C PRO A 398 4.99 -4.61 -12.17
N TYR A 399 4.64 -3.40 -11.69
CA TYR A 399 3.76 -3.21 -10.53
C TYR A 399 2.36 -3.80 -10.79
N ALA A 400 1.66 -3.29 -11.80
CA ALA A 400 0.29 -3.71 -12.12
C ALA A 400 0.23 -5.19 -12.57
N SER A 401 1.23 -5.67 -13.32
CA SER A 401 1.31 -7.07 -13.73
C SER A 401 1.46 -8.02 -12.55
N ALA A 402 2.15 -7.60 -11.48
CA ALA A 402 2.33 -8.40 -10.28
C ALA A 402 1.01 -8.62 -9.52
N ASP A 403 0.05 -7.69 -9.59
CA ASP A 403 -1.24 -7.86 -8.91
C ASP A 403 -2.07 -8.98 -9.57
N ALA A 404 -2.17 -8.99 -10.90
CA ALA A 404 -2.84 -10.08 -11.61
C ALA A 404 -2.12 -11.43 -11.41
N ASP A 405 -0.78 -11.46 -11.45
CA ASP A 405 0.00 -12.67 -11.19
C ASP A 405 -0.16 -13.16 -9.74
N GLY A 406 -0.14 -12.25 -8.77
CA GLY A 406 -0.39 -12.54 -7.36
C GLY A 406 -1.75 -13.19 -7.18
N ALA A 407 -2.80 -12.64 -7.77
CA ALA A 407 -4.16 -13.16 -7.67
C ALA A 407 -4.29 -14.60 -8.21
N ILE A 408 -3.68 -14.92 -9.36
CA ILE A 408 -3.72 -16.28 -9.91
C ILE A 408 -2.90 -17.27 -9.08
N ARG A 409 -1.77 -16.85 -8.51
CA ARG A 409 -0.91 -17.69 -7.67
C ARG A 409 -1.54 -18.06 -6.33
N ILE A 410 -2.20 -17.10 -5.66
CA ILE A 410 -2.78 -17.33 -4.33
C ILE A 410 -4.06 -18.19 -4.38
N LEU A 411 -4.81 -18.14 -5.47
CA LEU A 411 -6.10 -18.84 -5.58
C LEU A 411 -6.02 -20.36 -5.26
N PRO A 412 -5.12 -21.16 -5.86
CA PRO A 412 -5.01 -22.58 -5.53
C PRO A 412 -4.62 -22.82 -4.06
N LYS A 413 -3.77 -21.95 -3.48
CA LYS A 413 -3.36 -22.04 -2.07
C LYS A 413 -4.54 -21.76 -1.14
N LEU A 414 -5.34 -20.73 -1.43
CA LEU A 414 -6.58 -20.43 -0.68
C LEU A 414 -7.60 -21.57 -0.78
N LYS A 415 -7.74 -22.20 -1.96
CA LYS A 415 -8.61 -23.37 -2.15
C LYS A 415 -8.13 -24.57 -1.33
N HIS A 416 -6.83 -24.77 -1.21
CA HIS A 416 -6.26 -25.82 -0.38
C HIS A 416 -6.53 -25.56 1.11
N LEU A 417 -6.21 -24.36 1.62
CA LEU A 417 -6.49 -23.98 3.01
C LEU A 417 -7.97 -24.12 3.37
N ALA A 418 -8.88 -23.71 2.46
CA ALA A 418 -10.31 -23.87 2.68
C ALA A 418 -10.76 -25.33 2.72
N ARG A 419 -10.08 -26.23 1.98
CA ARG A 419 -10.34 -27.67 2.04
C ARG A 419 -9.88 -28.25 3.37
N ASP A 420 -8.68 -27.90 3.80
CA ASP A 420 -8.09 -28.38 5.05
C ASP A 420 -8.92 -27.92 6.26
N LEU A 421 -9.39 -26.66 6.24
CA LEU A 421 -10.30 -26.13 7.25
C LEU A 421 -11.65 -26.88 7.29
N ARG A 422 -12.19 -27.29 6.14
CA ARG A 422 -13.43 -28.10 6.11
C ARG A 422 -13.19 -29.49 6.68
N GLN A 423 -12.03 -30.09 6.39
CA GLN A 423 -11.67 -31.41 6.91
C GLN A 423 -11.43 -31.38 8.42
N SER A 424 -10.83 -30.32 8.97
CA SER A 424 -10.59 -30.18 10.41
C SER A 424 -11.88 -30.01 11.22
N VAL A 425 -12.96 -29.51 10.60
CA VAL A 425 -14.30 -29.40 11.22
C VAL A 425 -15.05 -30.74 11.21
N THR A 426 -14.59 -31.76 10.48
CA THR A 426 -15.28 -33.06 10.36
C THR A 426 -14.93 -34.06 11.48
N VAL A 427 -14.45 -33.58 12.62
CA VAL A 427 -14.23 -34.41 13.82
C VAL A 427 -14.77 -33.64 15.01
N TYR A 428 -16.01 -33.92 15.39
CA TYR A 428 -16.52 -34.00 16.78
C TYR A 428 -17.92 -34.61 16.76
#